data_AF-A0A8J6GQM9-F1
#
_entry.id   AF-A0A8J6GQM9-F1
#
_cell.length_a   1.000
_cell.length_b   1.000
_cell.length_c   1.000
_cell.angle_alpha   90.00
_cell.angle_beta   90.00
_cell.angle_gamma   90.00
#
_symmetry.space_group_name_H-M   'P 1'
#
loop_
_entity.id
_entity.type
_entity.pdbx_description
1 polymer ?
#
loop_
_entity_poly.entity_id
_entity_poly.type
_entity_poly.pdbx_seq_one_letter_code
_entity_poly.pdbx_strand_id
1 'polypeptide(L)'
;MAEAALLLLPESAAERDVREKLSLWDWRPDSVAPLTDRQTDSVLELKAAVENLPVPAELPIEDICSLASQSLPIELTAVVPESTEDILLKGFASLEMKEERIETAQQFFSWFAKLQTQMDQDEGTKYRQMRDYLSGFQEQCDAILNDVNSALQHLESLQKQYLFVSNKTGTLHEACEQLLKEQSELADLAEHIQQKLSYFNELETINTPNFKDYPVYLLKFKQCLSKALHLMKTYTVNTLQTLTTQLLKRDPSSVPNAENAFTLFYVKFRAAAPKVRALIEQIEQRSEKIPEYQHLLNDIHQCYLDQRELLLGPSIACTVAELTSQNNRDHCALVRSGCAFMVHVCQDEHQLYNEFFTKPTAKLE
;
A
#
# COMPACT_ATOMS: atom_id res chain seq x y z
N MET A 1 32.54 -3.33 9.76
CA MET A 1 31.80 -2.08 10.04
C MET A 1 30.34 -2.36 9.74
N ALA A 2 29.34 -2.22 10.60
CA ALA A 2 29.25 -2.01 12.03
C ALA A 2 27.86 -2.55 12.41
N GLU A 3 27.77 -3.43 13.41
CA GLU A 3 26.49 -3.88 13.99
C GLU A 3 26.02 -2.79 14.97
N ALA A 4 24.82 -2.28 14.74
CA ALA A 4 24.25 -1.21 15.56
C ALA A 4 23.76 -1.76 16.91
N ALA A 5 24.57 -1.56 17.94
CA ALA A 5 24.19 -1.73 19.33
C ALA A 5 23.15 -0.66 19.71
N LEU A 6 21.88 -1.08 19.88
CA LEU A 6 20.86 -0.30 20.56
C LEU A 6 21.20 -0.25 22.06
N LEU A 7 21.68 0.92 22.49
CA LEU A 7 21.94 1.31 23.87
C LEU A 7 20.64 1.23 24.70
N LEU A 8 20.46 0.15 25.46
CA LEU A 8 19.63 0.15 26.66
C LEU A 8 20.47 0.73 27.80
N LEU A 9 20.15 1.96 28.20
CA LEU A 9 20.67 2.57 29.42
C LEU A 9 20.35 1.66 30.63
N PRO A 10 21.27 1.52 31.59
CA PRO A 10 21.00 0.72 32.79
C PRO A 10 19.92 1.41 33.63
N GLU A 11 18.77 0.76 33.82
CA GLU A 11 17.70 1.20 34.74
C GLU A 11 18.28 1.43 36.14
N SER A 12 17.92 2.54 36.76
CA SER A 12 18.37 2.87 38.12
C SER A 12 17.78 1.88 39.13
N ALA A 13 18.52 1.57 40.20
CA ALA A 13 18.04 0.65 41.24
C ALA A 13 16.70 1.09 41.87
N ALA A 14 16.43 2.40 41.87
CA ALA A 14 15.18 2.98 42.34
C ALA A 14 13.99 2.70 41.41
N GLU A 15 14.19 2.78 40.10
CA GLU A 15 13.14 2.47 39.11
C GLU A 15 12.79 0.97 39.11
N ARG A 16 13.78 0.12 39.38
CA ARG A 16 13.58 -1.33 39.54
C ARG A 16 12.70 -1.64 40.75
N ASP A 17 13.01 -1.03 41.90
CA ASP A 17 12.23 -1.19 43.14
C ASP A 17 10.79 -0.65 43.00
N VAL A 18 10.60 0.47 42.29
CA VAL A 18 9.25 1.01 42.01
C VAL A 18 8.46 0.08 41.08
N ARG A 19 9.09 -0.48 40.05
CA ARG A 19 8.44 -1.44 39.13
C ARG A 19 8.08 -2.74 39.84
N GLU A 20 8.95 -3.24 40.72
CA GLU A 20 8.70 -4.43 41.53
C GLU A 20 7.58 -4.20 42.57
N LYS A 21 7.47 -2.98 43.11
CA LYS A 21 6.37 -2.61 44.00
C LYS A 21 5.04 -2.42 43.28
N LEU A 22 5.06 -1.91 42.04
CA LEU A 22 3.86 -1.79 41.21
C LEU A 22 3.38 -3.15 40.71
N SER A 23 4.29 -4.09 40.41
CA SER A 23 3.90 -5.43 39.98
C SER A 23 3.20 -6.25 41.08
N LEU A 24 3.38 -5.88 42.36
CA LEU A 24 2.61 -6.44 43.48
C LEU A 24 1.13 -6.03 43.46
N TRP A 25 0.77 -4.93 42.78
CA TRP A 25 -0.63 -4.50 42.64
C TRP A 25 -1.38 -5.33 41.58
N ASP A 26 -0.66 -5.84 40.58
CA ASP A 26 -1.19 -6.69 39.52
C ASP A 26 -1.22 -8.18 39.91
N TRP A 27 -0.75 -8.53 41.12
CA TRP A 27 -0.67 -9.90 41.61
C TRP A 27 -2.05 -10.40 42.08
N ARG A 28 -2.64 -11.30 41.29
CA ARG A 28 -4.04 -11.75 41.43
C ARG A 28 -4.42 -12.51 42.71
N PRO A 29 -3.53 -13.17 43.49
CA PRO A 29 -3.93 -13.85 44.72
C PRO A 29 -4.00 -12.94 45.96
N ASP A 30 -3.19 -11.89 46.04
CA ASP A 30 -3.11 -10.96 47.18
C ASP A 30 -2.76 -9.55 46.65
N SER A 31 -3.79 -8.74 46.36
CA SER A 31 -3.64 -7.41 45.76
C SER A 31 -3.38 -6.31 46.81
N VAL A 32 -2.76 -6.66 47.94
CA VAL A 32 -2.51 -5.72 49.03
C VAL A 32 -1.01 -5.50 49.13
N ALA A 33 -0.52 -4.47 48.45
CA ALA A 33 0.85 -4.00 48.68
C ALA A 33 0.98 -3.65 50.17
N PRO A 34 1.86 -4.31 50.95
CA PRO A 34 1.98 -4.03 52.37
C PRO A 34 2.42 -2.58 52.56
N LEU A 35 1.58 -1.80 53.26
CA LEU A 35 1.90 -0.43 53.63
C LEU A 35 3.16 -0.46 54.52
N THR A 36 4.11 0.41 54.23
CA THR A 36 5.25 0.62 55.14
C THR A 36 4.73 1.17 56.47
N ASP A 37 5.44 0.92 57.58
CA ASP A 37 5.02 1.34 58.92
C ASP A 37 4.64 2.84 58.99
N ARG A 38 5.38 3.70 58.27
CA ARG A 38 5.06 5.14 58.16
C ARG A 38 3.75 5.43 57.44
N GLN A 39 3.40 4.65 56.42
CA GLN A 39 2.13 4.81 55.69
C GLN A 39 0.97 4.31 56.54
N THR A 40 1.15 3.20 57.26
CA THR A 40 0.18 2.68 58.21
C THR A 40 -0.11 3.70 59.32
N ASP A 41 0.93 4.32 59.88
CA ASP A 41 0.80 5.40 60.86
C ASP A 41 0.07 6.63 60.30
N SER A 42 0.41 7.07 59.08
CA SER A 42 -0.31 8.21 58.45
C SER A 42 -1.78 7.92 58.14
N VAL A 43 -2.13 6.68 57.77
CA VAL A 43 -3.53 6.28 57.57
C VAL A 43 -4.29 6.27 58.90
N LEU A 44 -3.66 5.80 59.98
CA LEU A 44 -4.22 5.85 61.34
C LEU A 44 -4.43 7.30 61.82
N GLU A 45 -3.49 8.19 61.55
CA GLU A 45 -3.59 9.62 61.88
C GLU A 45 -4.71 10.32 61.09
N LEU A 46 -4.81 10.05 59.78
CA LEU A 46 -5.90 10.57 58.94
C LEU A 46 -7.26 10.04 59.37
N LYS A 47 -7.37 8.76 59.73
CA LYS A 47 -8.62 8.17 60.22
C LYS A 47 -9.11 8.86 61.50
N ALA A 48 -8.21 9.12 62.45
CA ALA A 48 -8.53 9.82 63.69
C ALA A 48 -8.96 11.29 63.43
N ALA A 49 -8.38 11.94 62.42
CA ALA A 49 -8.76 13.30 62.02
C ALA A 49 -10.14 13.37 61.34
N VAL A 50 -10.50 12.34 60.56
CA VAL A 50 -11.78 12.27 59.83
C VAL A 50 -12.96 11.91 60.73
N GLU A 51 -12.73 11.13 61.80
CA GLU A 51 -13.78 10.79 62.78
C GLU A 51 -14.34 12.01 63.54
N ASN A 52 -13.64 13.16 63.53
CA ASN A 52 -14.02 14.36 64.26
C ASN A 52 -14.47 15.55 63.39
N LEU A 53 -14.74 15.33 62.09
CA LEU A 53 -15.15 16.41 61.19
C LEU A 53 -16.61 16.83 61.43
N PRO A 54 -16.93 18.11 61.72
CA PRO A 54 -18.31 18.55 61.84
C PRO A 54 -18.99 18.58 60.47
N VAL A 55 -20.23 18.08 60.40
CA VAL A 55 -21.02 18.00 59.16
C VAL A 55 -21.51 19.42 58.74
N PRO A 56 -21.40 19.81 57.45
CA PRO A 56 -21.88 21.11 56.96
C PRO A 56 -23.41 21.27 57.07
N ALA A 57 -23.88 22.47 57.42
CA ALA A 57 -25.27 22.74 57.81
C ALA A 57 -26.32 22.80 56.67
N GLU A 58 -25.94 22.60 55.41
CA GLU A 58 -26.80 22.89 54.25
C GLU A 58 -26.78 21.76 53.21
N LEU A 59 -27.24 20.56 53.60
CA LEU A 59 -27.58 19.50 52.64
C LEU A 59 -29.07 19.16 52.71
N PRO A 60 -29.75 18.93 51.57
CA PRO A 60 -31.17 18.58 51.54
C PRO A 60 -31.40 17.24 52.26
N ILE A 61 -32.15 17.30 53.35
CA ILE A 61 -32.47 16.17 54.21
C ILE A 61 -33.61 15.40 53.55
N GLU A 62 -33.30 14.43 52.68
CA GLU A 62 -34.28 13.39 52.36
C GLU A 62 -33.68 12.04 51.90
N ASP A 63 -32.36 11.92 51.70
CA ASP A 63 -31.77 10.63 51.27
C ASP A 63 -30.36 10.35 51.82
N ILE A 64 -30.09 10.74 53.07
CA ILE A 64 -28.74 10.63 53.68
C ILE A 64 -28.74 9.90 55.04
N CYS A 65 -29.59 8.90 55.23
CA CYS A 65 -29.52 8.05 56.44
C CYS A 65 -28.49 6.91 56.36
N SER A 66 -27.51 6.91 55.46
CA SER A 66 -26.54 5.79 55.35
C SER A 66 -25.05 6.16 55.35
N LEU A 67 -24.66 7.44 55.46
CA LEU A 67 -23.24 7.83 55.31
C LEU A 67 -22.61 8.54 56.52
N ALA A 68 -23.32 8.65 57.63
CA ALA A 68 -22.68 8.97 58.90
C ALA A 68 -22.96 7.83 59.87
N SER A 69 -21.97 6.95 60.06
CA SER A 69 -21.85 6.11 61.25
C SER A 69 -21.60 7.01 62.46
N GLN A 70 -22.59 7.85 62.81
CA GLN A 70 -22.73 8.34 64.16
C GLN A 70 -23.13 7.12 64.98
N SER A 71 -22.23 6.70 65.87
CA SER A 71 -22.61 5.88 67.00
C SER A 71 -23.65 6.68 67.79
N LEU A 72 -24.93 6.46 67.48
CA LEU A 72 -26.01 6.76 68.40
C LEU A 72 -25.61 6.11 69.73
N PRO A 73 -25.47 6.85 70.84
CA PRO A 73 -25.54 6.22 72.13
C PRO A 73 -26.98 5.72 72.23
N ILE A 74 -27.21 4.49 71.77
CA ILE A 74 -28.38 3.73 72.15
C ILE A 74 -28.18 3.54 73.65
N GLU A 75 -28.80 4.42 74.45
CA GLU A 75 -29.19 4.04 75.80
C GLU A 75 -30.08 2.81 75.62
N LEU A 76 -29.46 1.64 75.73
CA LEU A 76 -30.15 0.40 76.00
C LEU A 76 -30.76 0.55 77.39
N THR A 77 -31.90 1.23 77.45
CA THR A 77 -32.95 0.89 78.41
C THR A 77 -33.49 -0.47 77.99
N ALA A 78 -32.66 -1.48 78.15
CA ALA A 78 -33.05 -2.87 78.03
C ALA A 78 -33.99 -3.16 79.20
N VAL A 79 -35.28 -2.91 78.99
CA VAL A 79 -36.30 -3.72 79.63
C VAL A 79 -36.00 -5.14 79.15
N VAL A 80 -35.46 -5.95 80.06
CA VAL A 80 -35.12 -7.36 79.82
C VAL A 80 -36.36 -8.05 79.24
N PRO A 81 -36.33 -8.49 77.96
CA PRO A 81 -37.37 -9.36 77.44
C PRO A 81 -37.17 -10.74 78.07
N GLU A 82 -38.27 -11.38 78.47
CA GLU A 82 -38.28 -12.64 79.24
C GLU A 82 -37.61 -13.84 78.54
N SER A 83 -37.11 -13.69 77.31
CA SER A 83 -36.22 -14.66 76.68
C SER A 83 -35.28 -14.00 75.66
N THR A 84 -33.99 -14.00 75.98
CA THR A 84 -32.88 -13.59 75.09
C THR A 84 -32.68 -14.54 73.91
N GLU A 85 -33.25 -15.74 73.98
CA GLU A 85 -33.08 -16.80 72.99
C GLU A 85 -33.84 -16.49 71.69
N ASP A 86 -35.02 -15.87 71.79
CA ASP A 86 -35.90 -15.59 70.65
C ASP A 86 -35.35 -14.48 69.73
N ILE A 87 -34.66 -13.49 70.31
CA ILE A 87 -34.01 -12.40 69.58
C ILE A 87 -32.81 -12.93 68.78
N LEU A 88 -32.03 -13.81 69.41
CA LEU A 88 -30.89 -14.47 68.76
C LEU A 88 -31.38 -15.38 67.64
N LEU A 89 -32.42 -16.20 67.88
CA LEU A 89 -33.03 -17.04 66.85
C LEU A 89 -33.55 -16.25 65.65
N LYS A 90 -34.14 -15.07 65.88
CA LYS A 90 -34.60 -14.18 64.81
C LYS A 90 -33.44 -13.55 64.02
N GLY A 91 -32.34 -13.20 64.69
CA GLY A 91 -31.10 -12.75 64.06
C GLY A 91 -30.46 -13.85 63.20
N PHE A 92 -30.33 -15.06 63.75
CA PHE A 92 -29.80 -16.22 63.02
C PHE A 92 -30.68 -16.63 61.83
N ALA A 93 -32.00 -16.55 61.97
CA ALA A 93 -32.92 -16.79 60.86
C ALA A 93 -32.84 -15.73 59.76
N SER A 94 -32.52 -14.47 60.11
CA SER A 94 -32.33 -13.38 59.14
C SER A 94 -30.98 -13.49 58.40
N LEU A 95 -30.00 -14.15 59.02
CA LEU A 95 -28.70 -14.50 58.43
C LEU A 95 -28.72 -15.85 57.70
N GLU A 96 -29.92 -16.38 57.39
CA GLU A 96 -30.17 -17.66 56.72
C GLU A 96 -29.52 -18.89 57.38
N MET A 97 -29.18 -18.83 58.68
CA MET A 97 -28.63 -19.95 59.43
C MET A 97 -29.72 -20.91 59.93
N LYS A 98 -30.50 -21.49 59.01
CA LYS A 98 -31.64 -22.36 59.39
C LYS A 98 -31.26 -23.80 59.72
N GLU A 99 -30.08 -24.29 59.34
CA GLU A 99 -29.69 -25.71 59.54
C GLU A 99 -28.33 -25.96 60.23
N GLU A 100 -27.46 -24.96 60.39
CA GLU A 100 -26.16 -25.13 61.06
C GLU A 100 -26.16 -24.43 62.42
N ARG A 101 -26.36 -25.18 63.51
CA ARG A 101 -26.12 -24.66 64.86
C ARG A 101 -24.61 -24.55 65.08
N ILE A 102 -24.14 -23.35 65.42
CA ILE A 102 -22.74 -23.13 65.79
C ILE A 102 -22.53 -23.70 67.20
N GLU A 103 -21.94 -24.88 67.29
CA GLU A 103 -21.73 -25.59 68.56
C GLU A 103 -20.30 -25.42 69.09
N THR A 104 -19.35 -25.05 68.22
CA THR A 104 -17.93 -24.89 68.57
C THR A 104 -17.40 -23.51 68.19
N ALA A 105 -16.49 -22.93 68.99
CA ALA A 105 -15.85 -21.64 68.68
C ALA A 105 -15.17 -21.60 67.30
N GLN A 106 -14.64 -22.73 66.82
CA GLN A 106 -14.04 -22.84 65.48
C GLN A 106 -15.08 -22.72 64.36
N GLN A 107 -16.31 -23.20 64.57
CA GLN A 107 -17.43 -23.02 63.65
C GLN A 107 -17.86 -21.54 63.62
N PHE A 108 -17.81 -20.86 64.77
CA PHE A 108 -18.08 -19.43 64.84
C PHE A 108 -17.03 -18.61 64.05
N PHE A 109 -15.74 -18.86 64.25
CA PHE A 109 -14.69 -18.10 63.55
C PHE A 109 -14.70 -18.36 62.03
N SER A 110 -15.01 -19.59 61.59
CA SER A 110 -15.14 -19.89 60.16
C SER A 110 -16.37 -19.25 59.54
N TRP A 111 -17.52 -19.26 60.23
CA TRP A 111 -18.72 -18.54 59.80
C TRP A 111 -18.50 -17.03 59.77
N PHE A 112 -17.88 -16.45 60.79
CA PHE A 112 -17.60 -15.02 60.86
C PHE A 112 -16.62 -14.59 59.76
N ALA A 113 -15.57 -15.37 59.49
CA ALA A 113 -14.67 -15.12 58.37
C ALA A 113 -15.41 -15.18 57.02
N LYS A 114 -16.35 -16.11 56.87
CA LYS A 114 -17.20 -16.20 55.67
C LYS A 114 -18.15 -15.01 55.53
N LEU A 115 -18.77 -14.57 56.63
CA LEU A 115 -19.64 -13.39 56.64
C LEU A 115 -18.85 -12.12 56.34
N GLN A 116 -17.67 -11.96 56.94
CA GLN A 116 -16.80 -10.82 56.70
C GLN A 116 -16.32 -10.76 55.25
N THR A 117 -15.88 -11.90 54.69
CA THR A 117 -15.53 -11.97 53.26
C THR A 117 -16.70 -11.69 52.33
N GLN A 118 -17.93 -12.10 52.68
CA GLN A 118 -19.13 -11.77 51.91
C GLN A 118 -19.46 -10.27 51.99
N MET A 119 -19.35 -9.66 53.17
CA MET A 119 -19.56 -8.22 53.34
C MET A 119 -18.53 -7.40 52.56
N ASP A 120 -17.25 -7.78 52.62
CA ASP A 120 -16.17 -7.13 51.86
C ASP A 120 -16.38 -7.28 50.34
N GLN A 121 -16.89 -8.43 49.90
CA GLN A 121 -17.26 -8.67 48.50
C GLN A 121 -18.45 -7.80 48.07
N ASP A 122 -19.52 -7.77 48.87
CA ASP A 122 -20.72 -6.98 48.60
C ASP A 122 -20.42 -5.48 48.53
N GLU A 123 -19.58 -4.96 49.43
CA GLU A 123 -19.13 -3.57 49.38
C GLU A 123 -18.24 -3.27 48.16
N GLY A 124 -17.35 -4.21 47.80
CA GLY A 124 -16.46 -4.09 46.65
C GLY A 124 -17.12 -4.29 45.27
N THR A 125 -18.30 -4.92 45.20
CA THR A 125 -18.95 -5.26 43.92
C THR A 125 -19.30 -4.03 43.07
N LYS A 126 -19.84 -2.97 43.69
CA LYS A 126 -20.27 -1.75 42.98
C LYS A 126 -19.09 -1.03 42.32
N TYR A 127 -17.97 -0.95 43.02
CA TYR A 127 -16.75 -0.33 42.50
C TYR A 127 -16.14 -1.17 41.37
N ARG A 128 -16.17 -2.50 41.49
CA ARG A 128 -15.70 -3.41 40.44
C ARG A 128 -16.53 -3.28 39.16
N GLN A 129 -17.86 -3.23 39.29
CA GLN A 129 -18.76 -3.03 38.15
C GLN A 129 -18.52 -1.69 37.45
N MET A 130 -18.36 -0.59 38.20
CA MET A 130 -18.05 0.72 37.63
C MET A 130 -16.68 0.73 36.92
N ARG A 131 -15.66 0.12 37.52
CA ARG A 131 -14.33 -0.02 36.90
C ARG A 131 -14.40 -0.81 35.59
N ASP A 132 -15.12 -1.93 35.59
CA ASP A 132 -15.24 -2.78 34.40
C ASP A 132 -16.02 -2.03 33.28
N TYR A 133 -17.04 -1.24 33.65
CA TYR A 133 -17.73 -0.34 32.72
C TYR A 133 -16.80 0.73 32.13
N LEU A 134 -16.01 1.42 32.96
CA LEU A 134 -15.05 2.43 32.50
C LEU A 134 -13.95 1.82 31.62
N SER A 135 -13.47 0.62 31.95
CA SER A 135 -12.51 -0.14 31.13
C SER A 135 -13.09 -0.44 29.75
N GLY A 136 -14.34 -0.93 29.68
CA GLY A 136 -15.02 -1.19 28.41
C GLY A 136 -15.26 0.08 27.59
N PHE A 137 -15.53 1.21 28.23
CA PHE A 137 -15.67 2.49 27.55
C PHE A 137 -14.33 3.02 27.00
N GLN A 138 -13.24 2.81 27.74
CA GLN A 138 -11.89 3.14 27.29
C GLN A 138 -11.51 2.31 26.05
N GLU A 139 -11.74 0.99 26.08
CA GLU A 139 -11.47 0.10 24.94
C GLU A 139 -12.24 0.54 23.68
N GLN A 140 -13.49 1.00 23.84
CA GLN A 140 -14.27 1.55 22.72
C GLN A 140 -13.68 2.84 22.18
N CYS A 141 -13.25 3.77 23.03
CA CYS A 141 -12.59 4.99 22.60
C CYS A 141 -11.30 4.68 21.82
N ASP A 142 -10.50 3.73 22.31
CA ASP A 142 -9.27 3.29 21.66
C ASP A 142 -9.55 2.64 20.29
N ALA A 143 -10.61 1.82 20.19
CA ALA A 143 -11.04 1.24 18.92
C ALA A 143 -11.44 2.31 17.89
N ILE A 144 -12.27 3.28 18.30
CA ILE A 144 -12.69 4.39 17.42
C ILE A 144 -11.49 5.23 17.00
N LEU A 145 -10.58 5.52 17.92
CA LEU A 145 -9.38 6.31 17.62
C LEU A 145 -8.47 5.58 16.61
N ASN A 146 -8.34 4.25 16.73
CA ASN A 146 -7.63 3.43 15.76
C ASN A 146 -8.31 3.45 14.38
N ASP A 147 -9.63 3.33 14.33
CA ASP A 147 -10.39 3.37 13.08
C ASP A 147 -10.25 4.73 12.37
N VAL A 148 -10.32 5.84 13.13
CA VAL A 148 -10.11 7.19 12.59
C VAL A 148 -8.69 7.35 12.05
N ASN A 149 -7.68 6.88 12.78
CA ASN A 149 -6.29 6.93 12.31
C ASN A 149 -6.10 6.11 11.03
N SER A 150 -6.71 4.92 10.94
CA SER A 150 -6.69 4.10 9.73
C SER A 150 -7.36 4.81 8.54
N ALA A 151 -8.54 5.42 8.75
CA ALA A 151 -9.24 6.17 7.72
C ALA A 151 -8.41 7.37 7.21
N LEU A 152 -7.72 8.09 8.11
CA LEU A 152 -6.83 9.19 7.75
C LEU A 152 -5.64 8.71 6.90
N GLN A 153 -5.03 7.57 7.25
CA GLN A 153 -3.96 6.97 6.44
C GLN A 153 -4.46 6.57 5.04
N HIS A 154 -5.67 6.01 4.94
CA HIS A 154 -6.28 5.69 3.65
C HIS A 154 -6.53 6.93 2.79
N LEU A 155 -7.04 8.01 3.38
CA LEU A 155 -7.23 9.30 2.72
C LEU A 155 -5.90 9.90 2.22
N GLU A 156 -4.85 9.85 3.04
CA GLU A 156 -3.51 10.33 2.64
C GLU A 156 -2.94 9.51 1.48
N SER A 157 -3.10 8.19 1.53
CA SER A 157 -2.70 7.29 0.43
C SER A 157 -3.47 7.60 -0.86
N LEU A 158 -4.79 7.77 -0.76
CA LEU A 158 -5.64 8.10 -1.90
C LEU A 158 -5.25 9.45 -2.52
N GLN A 159 -4.96 10.46 -1.69
CA GLN A 159 -4.48 11.76 -2.16
C GLN A 159 -3.16 11.62 -2.91
N LYS A 160 -2.20 10.85 -2.39
CA LYS A 160 -0.91 10.58 -3.06
C LYS A 160 -1.12 9.90 -4.41
N GLN A 161 -1.99 8.90 -4.47
CA GLN A 161 -2.32 8.19 -5.71
C GLN A 161 -3.02 9.10 -6.73
N TYR A 162 -3.98 9.92 -6.28
CA TYR A 162 -4.65 10.90 -7.14
C TYR A 162 -3.64 11.90 -7.72
N LEU A 163 -2.74 12.44 -6.90
CA LEU A 163 -1.73 13.39 -7.35
C LEU A 163 -0.75 12.75 -8.34
N PHE A 164 -0.37 11.49 -8.10
CA PHE A 164 0.46 10.70 -9.02
C PHE A 164 -0.23 10.48 -10.36
N VAL A 165 -1.50 10.07 -10.37
CA VAL A 165 -2.27 9.87 -11.60
C VAL A 165 -2.49 11.20 -12.32
N SER A 166 -2.82 12.27 -11.60
CA SER A 166 -3.01 13.61 -12.15
C SER A 166 -1.73 14.12 -12.81
N ASN A 167 -0.59 14.03 -12.12
CA ASN A 167 0.70 14.46 -12.69
C ASN A 167 1.07 13.62 -13.90
N LYS A 168 0.94 12.29 -13.82
CA LYS A 168 1.21 11.41 -14.98
C LYS A 168 0.29 11.74 -16.16
N THR A 169 -1.00 11.93 -15.92
CA THR A 169 -1.97 12.29 -16.95
C THR A 169 -1.67 13.65 -17.55
N GLY A 170 -1.29 14.64 -16.73
CA GLY A 170 -0.84 15.96 -17.18
C GLY A 170 0.40 15.87 -18.09
N THR A 171 1.43 15.13 -17.67
CA THR A 171 2.64 14.92 -18.48
C THR A 171 2.36 14.16 -19.78
N LEU A 172 1.41 13.20 -19.75
CA LEU A 172 1.01 12.46 -20.93
C LEU A 172 0.24 13.37 -21.90
N HIS A 173 -0.69 14.17 -21.38
CA HIS A 173 -1.47 15.11 -22.17
C HIS A 173 -0.57 16.14 -22.86
N GLU A 174 0.39 16.72 -22.14
CA GLU A 174 1.38 17.65 -22.70
C GLU A 174 2.24 16.98 -23.78
N ALA A 175 2.69 15.75 -23.55
CA ALA A 175 3.42 14.98 -24.56
C ALA A 175 2.58 14.66 -25.80
N CYS A 176 1.29 14.36 -25.63
CA CYS A 176 0.34 14.14 -26.72
C CYS A 176 0.08 15.42 -27.52
N GLU A 177 -0.13 16.56 -26.86
CA GLU A 177 -0.30 17.87 -27.50
C GLU A 177 0.94 18.27 -28.30
N GLN A 178 2.13 18.10 -27.72
CA GLN A 178 3.39 18.37 -28.41
C GLN A 178 3.56 17.46 -29.65
N LEU A 179 3.19 16.18 -29.53
CA LEU A 179 3.27 15.24 -30.65
C LEU A 179 2.24 15.56 -31.75
N LEU A 180 1.02 15.99 -31.38
CA LEU A 180 0.01 16.47 -32.33
C LEU A 180 0.49 17.70 -33.09
N LYS A 181 1.15 18.63 -32.39
CA LYS A 181 1.74 19.81 -33.00
C LYS A 181 2.83 19.43 -34.01
N GLU A 182 3.77 18.58 -33.60
CA GLU A 182 4.84 18.09 -34.49
C GLU A 182 4.28 17.33 -35.71
N GLN A 183 3.21 16.54 -35.53
CA GLN A 183 2.52 15.88 -36.63
C GLN A 183 1.87 16.88 -37.60
N SER A 184 1.24 17.95 -37.10
CA SER A 184 0.66 18.98 -37.97
C SER A 184 1.74 19.70 -38.79
N GLU A 185 2.87 20.05 -38.16
CA GLU A 185 3.99 20.72 -38.84
C GLU A 185 4.62 19.82 -39.92
N LEU A 186 4.75 18.52 -39.64
CA LEU A 186 5.22 17.53 -40.62
C LEU A 186 4.23 17.33 -41.77
N ALA A 187 2.92 17.33 -41.49
CA ALA A 187 1.88 17.24 -42.50
C ALA A 187 1.89 18.47 -43.44
N ASP A 188 1.97 19.68 -42.87
CA ASP A 188 2.09 20.93 -43.62
C ASP A 188 3.33 20.92 -44.52
N LEU A 189 4.47 20.45 -43.99
CA LEU A 189 5.70 20.31 -44.77
C LEU A 189 5.55 19.29 -45.90
N ALA A 190 4.90 18.16 -45.64
CA ALA A 190 4.64 17.15 -46.65
C ALA A 190 3.72 17.69 -47.76
N GLU A 191 2.70 18.47 -47.42
CA GLU A 191 1.82 19.12 -48.39
C GLU A 191 2.59 20.17 -49.22
N HIS A 192 3.46 20.97 -48.59
CA HIS A 192 4.36 21.87 -49.29
C HIS A 192 5.28 21.14 -50.29
N ILE A 193 5.85 19.99 -49.90
CA ILE A 193 6.66 19.16 -50.79
C ILE A 193 5.81 18.60 -51.94
N GLN A 194 4.60 18.12 -51.64
CA GLN A 194 3.66 17.58 -52.63
C GLN A 194 3.24 18.64 -53.65
N GLN A 195 2.97 19.88 -53.22
CA GLN A 195 2.70 21.02 -54.11
C GLN A 195 3.90 21.36 -55.00
N LYS A 196 5.14 21.17 -54.52
CA LYS A 196 6.33 21.35 -55.37
C LYS A 196 6.50 20.20 -56.35
N LEU A 197 6.22 18.97 -55.94
CA LEU A 197 6.29 17.77 -56.78
C LEU A 197 5.16 17.70 -57.82
N SER A 198 4.00 18.28 -57.57
CA SER A 198 2.89 18.29 -58.53
C SER A 198 3.28 18.93 -59.86
N TYR A 199 4.09 20.00 -59.84
CA TYR A 199 4.65 20.61 -61.05
C TYR A 199 5.55 19.64 -61.83
N PHE A 200 6.30 18.78 -61.14
CA PHE A 200 7.14 17.77 -61.78
C PHE A 200 6.33 16.58 -62.30
N ASN A 201 5.27 16.17 -61.59
CA ASN A 201 4.35 15.13 -62.04
C ASN A 201 3.52 15.58 -63.25
N GLU A 202 3.08 16.84 -63.32
CA GLU A 202 2.46 17.40 -64.53
C GLU A 202 3.43 17.36 -65.71
N LEU A 203 4.70 17.72 -65.49
CA LEU A 203 5.75 17.62 -66.52
C LEU A 203 6.02 16.18 -66.97
N GLU A 204 5.89 15.19 -66.07
CA GLU A 204 6.03 13.77 -66.39
C GLU A 204 4.80 13.20 -67.12
N THR A 205 3.60 13.70 -66.78
CA THR A 205 2.32 13.34 -67.44
C THR A 205 2.25 13.91 -68.85
N ILE A 206 2.85 15.09 -69.08
CA ILE A 206 3.13 15.64 -70.40
C ILE A 206 4.35 14.87 -70.97
N ASN A 207 4.17 13.57 -71.19
CA ASN A 207 5.14 12.69 -71.84
C ASN A 207 5.49 13.29 -73.21
N THR A 208 6.57 14.05 -73.22
CA THR A 208 7.14 14.69 -74.41
C THR A 208 8.45 13.99 -74.71
N PRO A 209 8.40 12.81 -75.36
CA PRO A 209 9.61 12.15 -75.85
C PRO A 209 10.38 13.02 -76.87
N ASN A 210 9.79 14.13 -77.32
CA ASN A 210 10.39 15.15 -78.20
C ASN A 210 10.99 16.36 -77.46
N PHE A 211 10.97 16.41 -76.12
CA PHE A 211 11.58 17.51 -75.37
C PHE A 211 13.07 17.24 -75.14
N LYS A 212 13.92 18.05 -75.77
CA LYS A 212 15.37 17.84 -75.86
C LYS A 212 16.07 17.73 -74.49
N ASP A 213 15.51 18.38 -73.48
CA ASP A 213 16.08 18.44 -72.13
C ASP A 213 15.47 17.42 -71.15
N TYR A 214 14.48 16.61 -71.58
CA TYR A 214 13.84 15.59 -70.75
C TYR A 214 14.83 14.66 -70.00
N PRO A 215 15.91 14.15 -70.63
CA PRO A 215 16.89 13.30 -69.93
C PRO A 215 17.58 14.01 -68.77
N VAL A 216 17.82 15.32 -68.88
CA VAL A 216 18.46 16.14 -67.83
C VAL A 216 17.50 16.35 -66.66
N TYR A 217 16.22 16.59 -66.94
CA TYR A 217 15.19 16.69 -65.90
C TYR A 217 14.97 15.36 -65.19
N LEU A 218 14.89 14.25 -65.91
CA LEU A 218 14.77 12.92 -65.34
C LEU A 218 15.96 12.60 -64.42
N LEU A 219 17.18 12.97 -64.82
CA LEU A 219 18.38 12.80 -63.99
C LEU A 219 18.30 13.62 -62.70
N LYS A 220 17.90 14.89 -62.79
CA LYS A 220 17.71 15.77 -61.61
C LYS A 220 16.62 15.24 -60.68
N PHE A 221 15.52 14.73 -61.25
CA PHE A 221 14.45 14.09 -60.50
C PHE A 221 14.96 12.87 -59.74
N LYS A 222 15.63 11.93 -60.41
CA LYS A 222 16.22 10.74 -59.77
C LYS A 222 17.20 11.12 -58.66
N GLN A 223 18.00 12.16 -58.86
CA GLN A 223 18.92 12.66 -57.83
C GLN A 223 18.17 13.25 -56.62
N CYS A 224 17.11 14.02 -56.86
CA CYS A 224 16.27 14.56 -55.79
C CYS A 224 15.55 13.45 -55.01
N LEU A 225 15.00 12.47 -55.74
CA LEU A 225 14.37 11.29 -55.16
C LEU A 225 15.35 10.51 -54.28
N SER A 226 16.55 10.22 -54.77
CA SER A 226 17.58 9.53 -53.98
C SER A 226 17.94 10.28 -52.69
N LYS A 227 18.05 11.61 -52.74
CA LYS A 227 18.28 12.44 -51.55
C LYS A 227 17.11 12.38 -50.58
N ALA A 228 15.87 12.46 -51.07
CA ALA A 228 14.67 12.35 -50.24
C ALA A 228 14.58 10.98 -49.57
N LEU A 229 14.76 9.90 -50.31
CA LEU A 229 14.77 8.53 -49.79
C LEU A 229 15.85 8.34 -48.71
N HIS A 230 17.05 8.91 -48.92
CA HIS A 230 18.11 8.86 -47.93
C HIS A 230 17.73 9.60 -46.64
N LEU A 231 17.12 10.78 -46.72
CA LEU A 231 16.65 11.51 -45.55
C LEU A 231 15.57 10.72 -44.79
N MET A 232 14.61 10.13 -45.51
CA MET A 232 13.56 9.29 -44.93
C MET A 232 14.15 8.05 -44.23
N LYS A 233 15.12 7.38 -44.87
CA LYS A 233 15.87 6.25 -44.31
C LYS A 233 16.55 6.66 -43.01
N THR A 234 17.37 7.70 -43.07
CA THR A 234 18.17 8.18 -41.95
C THR A 234 17.29 8.58 -40.78
N TYR A 235 16.20 9.29 -41.00
CA TYR A 235 15.25 9.65 -39.94
C TYR A 235 14.64 8.41 -39.25
N THR A 236 14.13 7.47 -40.03
CA THR A 236 13.46 6.26 -39.51
C THR A 236 14.45 5.37 -38.76
N VAL A 237 15.60 5.09 -39.39
CA VAL A 237 16.67 4.26 -38.82
C VAL A 237 17.23 4.88 -37.55
N ASN A 238 17.54 6.19 -37.54
CA ASN A 238 18.06 6.85 -36.36
C ASN A 238 17.07 6.83 -35.20
N THR A 239 15.77 6.97 -35.48
CA THR A 239 14.73 6.90 -34.44
C THR A 239 14.76 5.53 -33.76
N LEU A 240 14.75 4.44 -34.54
CA LEU A 240 14.78 3.07 -34.00
C LEU A 240 16.09 2.75 -33.26
N GLN A 241 17.24 3.10 -33.85
CA GLN A 241 18.55 2.82 -33.27
C GLN A 241 18.82 3.63 -31.99
N THR A 242 18.41 4.89 -31.97
CA THR A 242 18.58 5.76 -30.79
C THR A 242 17.75 5.24 -29.63
N LEU A 243 16.50 4.80 -29.87
CA LEU A 243 15.66 4.20 -28.83
C LEU A 243 16.30 2.94 -28.26
N THR A 244 16.76 2.04 -29.12
CA THR A 244 17.42 0.80 -28.70
C THR A 244 18.66 1.10 -27.86
N THR A 245 19.49 2.04 -28.31
CA THR A 245 20.70 2.45 -27.59
C THR A 245 20.37 3.07 -26.21
N GLN A 246 19.31 3.88 -26.11
CA GLN A 246 18.87 4.46 -24.84
C GLN A 246 18.38 3.40 -23.86
N LEU A 247 17.70 2.35 -24.34
CA LEU A 247 17.20 1.26 -23.51
C LEU A 247 18.33 0.32 -23.04
N LEU A 248 19.37 0.13 -23.86
CA LEU A 248 20.53 -0.69 -23.53
C LEU A 248 21.48 -0.02 -22.53
N LYS A 249 21.63 1.32 -22.55
CA LYS A 249 22.54 2.08 -21.68
C LYS A 249 22.07 2.23 -20.22
N ARG A 250 21.09 1.46 -19.76
CA ARG A 250 20.44 1.66 -18.47
C ARG A 250 21.37 1.32 -17.29
N ASP A 251 21.28 2.14 -16.23
CA ASP A 251 22.10 2.14 -15.02
C ASP A 251 22.04 0.79 -14.23
N PRO A 252 23.17 0.24 -13.77
CA PRO A 252 23.22 -1.02 -13.00
C PRO A 252 22.51 -0.98 -11.64
N SER A 253 22.07 0.20 -11.18
CA SER A 253 21.47 0.42 -9.87
C SER A 253 19.98 0.08 -9.78
N SER A 254 19.29 -0.13 -10.92
CA SER A 254 17.90 -0.59 -10.91
C SER A 254 17.87 -2.12 -10.91
N VAL A 255 17.45 -2.72 -9.79
CA VAL A 255 17.25 -4.18 -9.69
C VAL A 255 16.31 -4.63 -10.82
N PRO A 256 16.77 -5.47 -11.76
CA PRO A 256 15.93 -5.90 -12.86
C PRO A 256 15.10 -7.09 -12.39
N ASN A 257 13.79 -6.90 -12.25
CA ASN A 257 12.91 -8.03 -12.50
C ASN A 257 12.83 -8.17 -14.03
N ALA A 258 13.12 -9.36 -14.59
CA ALA A 258 13.17 -9.56 -16.04
C ALA A 258 11.83 -9.18 -16.73
N GLU A 259 10.71 -9.40 -16.05
CA GLU A 259 9.36 -9.00 -16.50
C GLU A 259 9.20 -7.47 -16.63
N ASN A 260 9.85 -6.71 -15.74
CA ASN A 260 9.82 -5.24 -15.79
C ASN A 260 10.63 -4.70 -16.98
N ALA A 261 11.61 -5.46 -17.47
CA ALA A 261 12.41 -5.08 -18.63
C ALA A 261 11.61 -5.26 -19.94
N PHE A 262 10.97 -6.42 -20.14
CA PHE A 262 10.10 -6.67 -21.31
C PHE A 262 9.02 -5.60 -21.42
N THR A 263 8.26 -5.38 -20.34
CA THR A 263 7.18 -4.38 -20.31
C THR A 263 7.67 -3.00 -20.71
N LEU A 264 8.84 -2.59 -20.19
CA LEU A 264 9.42 -1.30 -20.52
C LEU A 264 9.82 -1.19 -22.00
N PHE A 265 10.42 -2.23 -22.55
CA PHE A 265 10.84 -2.26 -23.96
C PHE A 265 9.66 -2.10 -24.90
N TYR A 266 8.55 -2.80 -24.65
CA TYR A 266 7.32 -2.65 -25.43
C TYR A 266 6.71 -1.27 -25.29
N VAL A 267 6.53 -0.78 -24.05
CA VAL A 267 5.93 0.55 -23.80
C VAL A 267 6.72 1.67 -24.50
N LYS A 268 8.06 1.59 -24.45
CA LYS A 268 8.92 2.62 -25.04
C LYS A 268 8.92 2.60 -26.57
N PHE A 269 8.89 1.42 -27.19
CA PHE A 269 8.76 1.30 -28.63
C PHE A 269 7.38 1.73 -29.13
N ARG A 270 6.30 1.29 -28.46
CA ARG A 270 4.92 1.70 -28.75
C ARG A 270 4.77 3.23 -28.71
N ALA A 271 5.35 3.89 -27.71
CA ALA A 271 5.33 5.35 -27.60
C ALA A 271 6.08 6.07 -28.74
N ALA A 272 7.04 5.41 -29.39
CA ALA A 272 7.79 5.98 -30.50
C ALA A 272 7.19 5.68 -31.88
N ALA A 273 6.35 4.66 -32.01
CA ALA A 273 5.74 4.25 -33.26
C ALA A 273 5.05 5.40 -34.02
N PRO A 274 4.23 6.26 -33.37
CA PRO A 274 3.55 7.36 -34.06
C PRO A 274 4.49 8.34 -34.76
N LYS A 275 5.74 8.48 -34.31
CA LYS A 275 6.73 9.42 -34.86
C LYS A 275 7.16 9.05 -36.28
N VAL A 276 7.21 7.75 -36.57
CA VAL A 276 7.66 7.24 -37.89
C VAL A 276 6.53 6.63 -38.71
N ARG A 277 5.40 6.30 -38.09
CA ARG A 277 4.27 5.60 -38.75
C ARG A 277 3.76 6.34 -39.99
N ALA A 278 3.48 7.63 -39.89
CA ALA A 278 2.96 8.41 -41.03
C ALA A 278 3.92 8.39 -42.23
N LEU A 279 5.23 8.47 -41.96
CA LEU A 279 6.25 8.39 -43.00
C LEU A 279 6.34 6.98 -43.60
N ILE A 280 6.32 5.94 -42.77
CA ILE A 280 6.36 4.54 -43.21
C ILE A 280 5.14 4.23 -44.09
N GLU A 281 3.95 4.67 -43.71
CA GLU A 281 2.73 4.49 -44.49
C GLU A 281 2.85 5.12 -45.89
N GLN A 282 3.42 6.33 -45.97
CA GLN A 282 3.69 6.99 -47.26
C GLN A 282 4.74 6.25 -48.11
N ILE A 283 5.70 5.57 -47.48
CA ILE A 283 6.66 4.71 -48.17
C ILE A 283 5.96 3.43 -48.68
N GLU A 284 5.12 2.81 -47.86
CA GLU A 284 4.33 1.61 -48.20
C GLU A 284 3.35 1.87 -49.35
N GLN A 285 2.73 3.05 -49.41
CA GLN A 285 1.84 3.43 -50.52
C GLN A 285 2.60 3.61 -51.85
N ARG A 286 3.83 4.12 -51.80
CA ARG A 286 4.65 4.41 -52.99
C ARG A 286 5.45 3.20 -53.48
N SER A 287 5.75 2.24 -52.60
CA SER A 287 6.54 1.04 -52.92
C SER A 287 5.89 0.14 -53.97
N GLU A 288 4.56 0.20 -54.14
CA GLU A 288 3.83 -0.56 -55.19
C GLU A 288 4.15 -0.07 -56.61
N LYS A 289 4.56 1.19 -56.75
CA LYS A 289 4.73 1.85 -58.06
C LYS A 289 6.19 2.10 -58.41
N ILE A 290 7.04 2.30 -57.40
CA ILE A 290 8.42 2.76 -57.58
C ILE A 290 9.38 1.82 -56.83
N PRO A 291 10.31 1.13 -57.51
CA PRO A 291 11.18 0.11 -56.92
C PRO A 291 12.14 0.68 -55.86
N GLU A 292 12.55 1.95 -55.98
CA GLU A 292 13.42 2.59 -55.00
C GLU A 292 12.76 2.70 -53.60
N TYR A 293 11.44 2.89 -53.53
CA TYR A 293 10.69 2.87 -52.26
C TYR A 293 10.55 1.46 -51.71
N GLN A 294 10.46 0.44 -52.57
CA GLN A 294 10.45 -0.96 -52.14
C GLN A 294 11.79 -1.35 -51.49
N HIS A 295 12.92 -0.91 -52.07
CA HIS A 295 14.23 -1.12 -51.47
C HIS A 295 14.36 -0.40 -50.12
N LEU A 296 13.92 0.86 -50.04
CA LEU A 296 13.89 1.62 -48.78
C LEU A 296 13.04 0.90 -47.71
N LEU A 297 11.85 0.43 -48.07
CA LEU A 297 10.96 -0.28 -47.15
C LEU A 297 11.62 -1.55 -46.60
N ASN A 298 12.30 -2.31 -47.47
CA ASN A 298 13.04 -3.52 -47.06
C ASN A 298 14.17 -3.22 -46.06
N ASP A 299 14.86 -2.10 -46.23
CA ASP A 299 15.91 -1.64 -45.31
C ASP A 299 15.32 -1.22 -43.96
N ILE A 300 14.17 -0.54 -43.96
CA ILE A 300 13.47 -0.14 -42.73
C ILE A 300 12.98 -1.38 -41.97
N HIS A 301 12.38 -2.35 -42.66
CA HIS A 301 11.99 -3.63 -42.07
C HIS A 301 13.18 -4.36 -41.45
N GLN A 302 14.31 -4.42 -42.16
CA GLN A 302 15.50 -5.07 -41.63
C GLN A 302 16.00 -4.37 -40.37
N CYS A 303 16.13 -3.04 -40.41
CA CYS A 303 16.56 -2.26 -39.26
C CYS A 303 15.65 -2.47 -38.04
N TYR A 304 14.32 -2.47 -38.25
CA TYR A 304 13.36 -2.74 -37.17
C TYR A 304 13.62 -4.11 -36.54
N LEU A 305 13.70 -5.18 -37.34
CA LEU A 305 13.93 -6.53 -36.86
C LEU A 305 15.27 -6.64 -36.12
N ASP A 306 16.35 -6.09 -36.68
CA ASP A 306 17.67 -6.08 -36.06
C ASP A 306 17.65 -5.37 -34.69
N GLN A 307 16.94 -4.24 -34.57
CA GLN A 307 16.82 -3.52 -33.31
C GLN A 307 16.01 -4.30 -32.26
N ARG A 308 14.93 -4.99 -32.68
CA ARG A 308 14.11 -5.83 -31.79
C ARG A 308 14.88 -7.06 -31.31
N GLU A 309 15.58 -7.74 -32.22
CA GLU A 309 16.45 -8.87 -31.89
C GLU A 309 17.55 -8.46 -30.91
N LEU A 310 18.21 -7.32 -31.14
CA LEU A 310 19.24 -6.81 -30.25
C LEU A 310 18.70 -6.52 -28.83
N LEU A 311 17.47 -6.02 -28.73
CA LEU A 311 16.87 -5.64 -27.44
C LEU A 311 16.32 -6.85 -26.66
N LEU A 312 15.66 -7.78 -27.35
CA LEU A 312 14.95 -8.89 -26.71
C LEU A 312 15.73 -10.20 -26.70
N GLY A 313 16.61 -10.43 -27.68
CA GLY A 313 17.36 -11.68 -27.84
C GLY A 313 18.05 -12.14 -26.55
N PRO A 314 18.79 -11.27 -25.84
CA PRO A 314 19.44 -11.64 -24.58
C PRO A 314 18.44 -12.03 -23.47
N SER A 315 17.33 -11.28 -23.34
CA SER A 315 16.31 -11.55 -22.33
C SER A 315 15.56 -12.85 -22.61
N ILE A 316 15.18 -13.10 -23.87
CA ILE A 316 14.54 -14.34 -24.30
C ILE A 316 15.46 -15.53 -24.05
N ALA A 317 16.73 -15.43 -24.46
CA ALA A 317 17.71 -16.50 -24.25
C ALA A 317 17.90 -16.82 -22.75
N CYS A 318 17.95 -15.80 -21.89
CA CYS A 318 18.04 -15.98 -20.44
C CYS A 318 16.80 -16.69 -19.88
N THR A 319 15.59 -16.22 -20.21
CA THR A 319 14.34 -16.83 -19.74
C THR A 319 14.19 -18.29 -20.21
N VAL A 320 14.58 -18.59 -21.46
CA VAL A 320 14.57 -19.96 -21.97
C VAL A 320 15.58 -20.85 -21.21
N ALA A 321 16.77 -20.34 -20.90
CA ALA A 321 17.75 -21.05 -20.09
C ALA A 321 17.23 -21.30 -18.65
N GLU A 322 16.58 -20.31 -18.04
CA GLU A 322 15.94 -20.42 -16.74
C GLU A 322 14.84 -21.48 -16.73
N LEU A 323 13.90 -21.43 -17.70
CA LEU A 323 12.85 -22.44 -17.85
C LEU A 323 13.43 -23.85 -18.02
N THR A 324 14.51 -23.98 -18.79
CA THR A 324 15.22 -25.24 -18.99
C THR A 324 15.84 -25.75 -17.69
N SER A 325 16.44 -24.86 -16.91
CA SER A 325 17.06 -25.21 -15.62
C SER A 325 16.03 -25.65 -14.56
N GLN A 326 14.86 -25.00 -14.52
CA GLN A 326 13.80 -25.28 -13.55
C GLN A 326 13.05 -26.58 -13.84
N ASN A 327 12.86 -26.91 -15.12
CA ASN A 327 12.07 -28.08 -15.57
C ASN A 327 12.94 -29.21 -16.14
N ASN A 328 14.20 -29.34 -15.71
CA ASN A 328 15.16 -30.31 -16.27
C ASN A 328 14.73 -31.79 -16.18
N ARG A 329 13.79 -32.12 -15.29
CA ARG A 329 13.25 -33.47 -15.08
C ARG A 329 11.86 -33.68 -15.69
N ASP A 330 11.16 -32.61 -16.06
CA ASP A 330 9.83 -32.68 -16.67
C ASP A 330 9.85 -31.96 -18.03
N HIS A 331 10.22 -32.72 -19.06
CA HIS A 331 10.26 -32.24 -20.44
C HIS A 331 8.88 -31.79 -20.94
N CYS A 332 7.79 -32.38 -20.44
CA CYS A 332 6.44 -31.99 -20.85
C CYS A 332 6.04 -30.63 -20.27
N ALA A 333 6.37 -30.37 -19.00
CA ALA A 333 6.22 -29.05 -18.41
C ALA A 333 7.10 -28.02 -19.11
N LEU A 334 8.36 -28.35 -19.37
CA LEU A 334 9.30 -27.46 -20.08
C LEU A 334 8.77 -27.04 -21.46
N VAL A 335 8.34 -28.00 -22.28
CA VAL A 335 7.83 -27.71 -23.62
C VAL A 335 6.56 -26.86 -23.54
N ARG A 336 5.63 -27.17 -22.61
CA ARG A 336 4.40 -26.37 -22.45
C ARG A 336 4.71 -24.93 -22.02
N SER A 337 5.56 -24.73 -21.00
CA SER A 337 5.92 -23.39 -20.53
C SER A 337 6.74 -22.63 -21.57
N GLY A 338 7.67 -23.29 -22.25
CA GLY A 338 8.51 -22.70 -23.29
C GLY A 338 7.70 -22.29 -24.53
N CYS A 339 6.80 -23.16 -25.01
CA CYS A 339 5.90 -22.82 -26.11
C CYS A 339 4.94 -21.69 -25.73
N ALA A 340 4.33 -21.73 -24.54
CA ALA A 340 3.46 -20.65 -24.09
C ALA A 340 4.19 -19.31 -24.04
N PHE A 341 5.40 -19.27 -23.49
CA PHE A 341 6.25 -18.08 -23.47
C PHE A 341 6.56 -17.57 -24.88
N MET A 342 7.03 -18.44 -25.78
CA MET A 342 7.36 -18.05 -27.16
C MET A 342 6.13 -17.54 -27.92
N VAL A 343 4.96 -18.17 -27.75
CA VAL A 343 3.71 -17.72 -28.35
C VAL A 343 3.36 -16.31 -27.88
N HIS A 344 3.47 -16.02 -26.59
CA HIS A 344 3.21 -14.68 -26.06
C HIS A 344 4.19 -13.64 -26.62
N VAL A 345 5.50 -13.95 -26.66
CA VAL A 345 6.50 -13.05 -27.25
C VAL A 345 6.21 -12.78 -28.73
N CYS A 346 5.86 -13.81 -29.50
CA CYS A 346 5.49 -13.65 -30.91
C CYS A 346 4.22 -12.80 -31.09
N GLN A 347 3.21 -12.97 -30.23
CA GLN A 347 1.99 -12.16 -30.26
C GLN A 347 2.29 -10.69 -29.96
N ASP A 348 3.09 -10.42 -28.94
CA ASP A 348 3.47 -9.07 -28.54
C ASP A 348 4.32 -8.38 -29.62
N GLU A 349 5.29 -9.08 -30.21
CA GLU A 349 6.08 -8.56 -31.33
C GLU A 349 5.23 -8.30 -32.57
N HIS A 350 4.29 -9.19 -32.90
CA HIS A 350 3.40 -8.99 -34.04
C HIS A 350 2.47 -7.79 -33.82
N GLN A 351 1.93 -7.63 -32.61
CA GLN A 351 1.12 -6.47 -32.26
C GLN A 351 1.94 -5.17 -32.36
N LEU A 352 3.16 -5.15 -31.83
CA LEU A 352 4.04 -4.00 -31.92
C LEU A 352 4.42 -3.68 -33.36
N TYR A 353 4.69 -4.68 -34.20
CA TYR A 353 5.00 -4.48 -35.61
C TYR A 353 3.86 -3.74 -36.33
N ASN A 354 2.60 -4.12 -36.06
CA ASN A 354 1.42 -3.49 -36.63
C ASN A 354 1.21 -2.02 -36.16
N GLU A 355 1.94 -1.56 -35.15
CA GLU A 355 1.97 -0.14 -34.74
C GLU A 355 2.93 0.69 -35.58
N PHE A 356 3.91 0.08 -36.24
CA PHE A 356 4.84 0.77 -37.14
C PHE A 356 4.43 0.64 -38.60
N PHE A 357 3.97 -0.54 -39.01
CA PHE A 357 3.70 -0.89 -40.40
C PHE A 357 2.22 -1.18 -40.62
N THR A 358 1.71 -0.89 -41.81
CA THR A 358 0.31 -1.13 -42.16
C THR A 358 0.15 -2.35 -43.07
N LYS A 359 1.21 -2.74 -43.79
CA LYS A 359 1.20 -3.87 -44.72
C LYS A 359 1.96 -5.07 -44.13
N PRO A 360 1.49 -6.30 -44.41
CA PRO A 360 2.23 -7.50 -44.03
C PRO A 360 3.53 -7.59 -44.83
N THR A 361 4.56 -8.14 -44.20
CA THR A 361 5.88 -8.31 -44.81
C THR A 361 6.29 -9.77 -44.73
N ALA A 362 6.77 -10.33 -45.85
CA ALA A 362 7.26 -11.71 -45.94
C ALA A 362 8.51 -12.01 -45.07
N LYS A 363 9.02 -11.02 -44.35
CA LYS A 363 10.10 -11.16 -43.36
C LYS A 363 9.58 -11.51 -41.95
N LEU A 364 8.26 -11.41 -41.72
CA LEU A 364 7.61 -11.84 -40.46
C LEU A 364 6.95 -13.22 -40.56
N GLU A 365 6.82 -13.78 -41.77
CA GLU A 365 6.45 -15.18 -42.00
C GLU A 365 7.71 -16.06 -41.95
#